data_AF-A0A564Q5M2-F1
#
_entry.id   AF-A0A564Q5M2-F1
#
_cell.length_a   1.000
_cell.length_b   1.000
_cell.length_c   1.000
_cell.angle_alpha   90.00
_cell.angle_beta   90.00
_cell.angle_gamma   90.00
#
_symmetry.space_group_name_H-M   'P 1'
#
loop_
_entity.id
_entity.type
_entity.pdbx_description
1 polymer ?
#
loop_
_entity_poly.entity_id
_entity_poly.type
_entity_poly.pdbx_seq_one_letter_code
_entity_poly.pdbx_strand_id
1 'polypeptide(L)'
;MIACLSHFYHYALFQPVPGMIVGWALLVISLVLLFISKGGLFIFGITGLLGDILSYARLMALGIVTSGIGNVVNLLAVLPLGMGALGWIPAILIFLLGHALNFVINFLGAAVHGIRLEYAEFFSKFYAGGGAEFTPFEMKREVTENIKKI
;
A
#
# COMPACT_ATOMS: atom_id res chain seq x y z
N MET A 1 -26.67 -19.00 8.92
CA MET A 1 -26.67 -17.81 8.05
C MET A 1 -25.40 -17.71 7.22
N ILE A 2 -24.21 -17.76 7.81
CA ILE A 2 -22.91 -17.70 7.10
C ILE A 2 -22.69 -18.88 6.12
N ALA A 3 -23.13 -20.10 6.47
CA ALA A 3 -23.03 -21.28 5.60
C ALA A 3 -23.99 -21.27 4.39
N CYS A 4 -25.08 -20.50 4.45
CA CYS A 4 -26.02 -20.36 3.32
C CYS A 4 -25.48 -19.32 2.31
N LEU A 5 -24.77 -18.30 2.80
CA LEU A 5 -24.13 -17.27 1.99
C LEU A 5 -22.93 -17.80 1.19
N SER A 6 -22.12 -18.72 1.76
CA SER A 6 -21.00 -19.35 1.05
C SER A 6 -21.45 -20.32 -0.03
N HIS A 7 -22.54 -21.05 0.22
CA HIS A 7 -23.16 -21.94 -0.76
C HIS A 7 -23.74 -21.07 -1.91
N PHE A 8 -24.41 -19.94 -1.62
CA PHE A 8 -24.89 -18.95 -2.61
C PHE A 8 -23.81 -18.39 -3.55
N TYR A 9 -22.63 -18.10 -3.02
CA TYR A 9 -21.51 -17.63 -3.82
C TYR A 9 -20.99 -18.69 -4.80
N HIS A 10 -20.99 -19.97 -4.42
CA HIS A 10 -20.55 -21.06 -5.30
C HIS A 10 -21.47 -21.31 -6.50
N TYR A 11 -22.79 -21.10 -6.40
CA TYR A 11 -23.68 -21.24 -7.57
C TYR A 11 -23.80 -19.96 -8.41
N ALA A 12 -23.62 -18.77 -7.82
CA ALA A 12 -23.57 -17.51 -8.57
C ALA A 12 -22.31 -17.40 -9.46
N LEU A 13 -21.23 -18.10 -9.09
CA LEU A 13 -20.00 -18.20 -9.89
C LEU A 13 -20.15 -19.10 -11.14
N PHE A 14 -21.19 -19.95 -11.20
CA PHE A 14 -21.43 -20.92 -12.27
C PHE A 14 -22.75 -20.68 -13.03
N GLN A 15 -23.26 -19.44 -13.02
CA GLN A 15 -24.33 -19.04 -13.93
C GLN A 15 -23.78 -18.02 -14.96
N PRO A 16 -24.12 -18.14 -16.25
CA PRO A 16 -23.65 -17.23 -17.29
C PRO A 16 -24.34 -15.88 -17.15
N VAL A 17 -23.94 -15.08 -16.16
CA VAL A 17 -24.34 -13.68 -16.05
C VAL A 17 -23.75 -12.95 -17.27
N PRO A 18 -24.54 -12.15 -18.01
CA PRO A 18 -24.07 -11.50 -19.23
C PRO A 18 -22.79 -10.67 -19.03
N GLY A 19 -22.61 -10.07 -17.84
CA GLY A 19 -21.40 -9.32 -17.48
C GLY A 19 -20.13 -10.16 -17.32
N MET A 20 -20.26 -11.45 -16.97
CA MET A 20 -19.11 -12.35 -16.79
C MET A 20 -18.53 -12.77 -18.15
N ILE A 21 -19.38 -12.98 -19.16
CA ILE A 21 -18.97 -13.31 -20.54
C ILE A 21 -18.19 -12.14 -21.16
N VAL A 22 -18.66 -10.90 -20.93
CA VAL A 22 -17.96 -9.68 -21.37
C VAL A 22 -16.61 -9.53 -20.66
N GLY A 23 -16.54 -9.83 -19.37
CA GLY A 23 -15.30 -9.82 -18.60
C GLY A 23 -14.26 -10.82 -19.10
N TRP A 24 -14.67 -12.07 -19.33
CA TRP A 24 -13.79 -13.09 -19.91
C TRP A 24 -13.34 -12.74 -21.33
N ALA A 25 -14.22 -12.15 -22.16
CA ALA A 25 -13.86 -11.70 -23.50
C ALA A 25 -12.82 -10.57 -23.49
N LEU A 26 -12.96 -9.56 -22.62
CA LEU A 26 -11.98 -8.50 -22.46
C LEU A 26 -10.64 -9.01 -21.92
N LEU A 27 -10.66 -9.97 -20.99
CA LEU A 27 -9.46 -10.58 -20.43
C LEU A 27 -8.69 -11.35 -21.50
N VAL A 28 -9.39 -12.13 -22.33
CA VAL A 28 -8.81 -12.87 -23.45
C VAL A 28 -8.25 -11.92 -24.52
N ILE A 29 -8.96 -10.84 -24.86
CA ILE A 29 -8.47 -9.83 -25.81
C ILE A 29 -7.19 -9.15 -25.31
N SER A 30 -7.14 -8.79 -24.03
CA SER A 30 -5.96 -8.19 -23.40
C SER A 30 -4.76 -9.14 -23.39
N LEU A 31 -5.01 -10.44 -23.16
CA LEU A 31 -3.99 -11.49 -23.19
C LEU A 31 -3.43 -11.74 -24.60
N VAL A 32 -4.30 -11.74 -25.62
CA VAL A 32 -3.91 -11.95 -27.03
C VAL A 32 -3.10 -10.77 -27.58
N LEU A 33 -3.49 -9.53 -27.26
CA LEU A 33 -2.75 -8.33 -27.68
C LEU A 33 -1.33 -8.28 -27.09
N LEU A 34 -1.17 -8.69 -25.83
CA LEU A 34 0.14 -8.81 -25.19
C LEU A 34 1.02 -9.90 -25.81
N PHE A 35 0.42 -11.04 -26.19
CA PHE A 35 1.13 -12.15 -26.81
C PHE A 35 1.72 -11.78 -28.16
N ILE A 36 0.95 -11.07 -28.99
CA ILE A 36 1.36 -10.61 -30.33
C ILE A 36 2.44 -9.52 -30.24
N SER A 37 2.34 -8.61 -29.26
CA SER A 37 3.25 -7.46 -29.19
C SER A 37 4.62 -7.76 -28.59
N LYS A 38 4.79 -8.80 -27.75
CA LYS A 38 6.05 -9.07 -27.03
C LYS A 38 6.64 -10.48 -27.20
N GLY A 39 5.97 -11.41 -27.90
CA GLY A 39 6.54 -12.73 -28.23
C GLY A 39 7.12 -13.46 -27.01
N GLY A 40 8.45 -13.65 -26.97
CA GLY A 40 9.17 -14.32 -25.87
C GLY A 40 9.47 -13.47 -24.63
N LEU A 41 9.37 -12.14 -24.70
CA LEU A 41 9.51 -11.25 -23.52
C LEU A 41 8.23 -11.21 -22.66
N PHE A 42 7.17 -11.89 -23.08
CA PHE A 42 5.89 -11.96 -22.37
C PHE A 42 6.04 -12.48 -20.93
N ILE A 43 6.89 -13.49 -20.71
CA ILE A 43 7.10 -14.08 -19.38
C ILE A 43 7.80 -13.07 -18.45
N PHE A 44 8.78 -12.30 -18.96
CA PHE A 44 9.44 -11.24 -18.20
C PHE A 44 8.52 -10.03 -17.92
N GLY A 45 7.59 -9.73 -18.84
CA GLY A 45 6.57 -8.70 -18.62
C GLY A 45 5.56 -9.07 -17.54
N ILE A 46 5.12 -10.33 -17.50
CA ILE A 46 4.20 -10.84 -16.48
C ILE A 46 4.89 -10.94 -15.11
N THR A 47 6.12 -11.45 -15.03
CA THR A 47 6.82 -11.53 -13.74
C THR A 47 7.12 -10.14 -13.17
N GLY A 48 7.41 -9.15 -14.03
CA GLY A 48 7.52 -7.74 -13.64
C GLY A 48 6.19 -7.18 -13.11
N LEU A 49 5.08 -7.40 -13.83
CA LEU A 49 3.74 -6.98 -13.41
C LEU A 49 3.33 -7.63 -12.08
N LEU A 50 3.59 -8.92 -11.90
CA LEU A 50 3.34 -9.64 -10.65
C LEU A 50 4.22 -9.11 -9.52
N GLY A 51 5.48 -8.77 -9.80
CA GLY A 51 6.38 -8.11 -8.87
C GLY A 51 5.79 -6.79 -8.36
N ASP A 52 5.32 -5.93 -9.27
CA ASP A 52 4.66 -4.67 -8.93
C ASP A 52 3.42 -4.91 -8.05
N ILE A 53 2.51 -5.81 -8.45
CA ILE A 53 1.27 -6.12 -7.69
C ILE A 53 1.59 -6.66 -6.29
N LEU A 54 2.54 -7.58 -6.16
CA LEU A 54 2.96 -8.14 -4.87
C LEU A 54 3.60 -7.10 -3.96
N SER A 55 4.26 -6.10 -4.55
CA SER A 55 4.83 -4.97 -3.83
C SER A 55 3.73 -4.13 -3.16
N TYR A 56 2.66 -3.80 -3.89
CA TYR A 56 1.50 -3.06 -3.37
C TYR A 56 0.61 -3.88 -2.43
N ALA A 57 0.58 -5.22 -2.58
CA ALA A 57 -0.15 -6.11 -1.68
C ALA A 57 0.26 -5.95 -0.20
N ARG A 58 1.47 -5.44 0.07
CA ARG A 58 1.95 -5.12 1.42
C ARG A 58 1.15 -4.01 2.10
N LEU A 59 0.76 -2.96 1.36
CA LEU A 59 -0.06 -1.87 1.90
C LEU A 59 -1.48 -2.36 2.20
N MET A 60 -2.01 -3.23 1.32
CA MET A 60 -3.28 -3.91 1.57
C MET A 60 -3.22 -4.79 2.84
N ALA A 61 -2.13 -5.55 3.01
CA ALA A 61 -1.93 -6.41 4.17
C ALA A 61 -1.89 -5.59 5.48
N LEU A 62 -1.23 -4.42 5.49
CA LEU A 62 -1.23 -3.52 6.64
C LEU A 62 -2.65 -3.06 7.01
N GLY A 63 -3.49 -2.76 6.00
CA GLY A 63 -4.91 -2.44 6.18
C GLY A 63 -5.75 -3.56 6.79
N ILE A 64 -5.50 -4.80 6.38
CA ILE A 64 -6.17 -5.98 6.95
C ILE A 64 -5.73 -6.21 8.41
N VAL A 65 -4.44 -6.02 8.69
CA VAL A 65 -3.88 -6.20 10.03
C VAL A 65 -4.42 -5.16 11.01
N THR A 66 -4.52 -3.88 10.64
CA THR A 66 -5.07 -2.85 11.54
C THR A 66 -6.53 -3.11 11.91
N SER A 67 -7.34 -3.56 10.95
CA SER A 67 -8.73 -3.94 11.18
C SER A 67 -8.84 -5.15 12.11
N GLY A 68 -7.97 -6.15 11.92
CA GLY A 68 -7.88 -7.32 12.81
C GLY A 68 -7.50 -6.94 14.25
N ILE A 69 -6.48 -6.10 14.43
CA ILE A 69 -6.05 -5.63 15.76
C ILE A 69 -7.15 -4.81 16.44
N GLY A 70 -7.85 -3.94 15.71
CA GLY A 70 -8.99 -3.18 16.25
C GLY A 70 -10.10 -4.09 16.78
N ASN A 71 -10.40 -5.19 16.08
CA ASN A 71 -11.35 -6.18 16.56
C ASN A 71 -10.86 -6.89 17.84
N VAL A 72 -9.58 -7.27 17.90
CA VAL A 72 -8.99 -7.89 19.10
C VAL A 72 -9.03 -6.93 20.30
N VAL A 73 -8.68 -5.66 20.11
CA VAL A 73 -8.76 -4.63 21.17
C VAL A 73 -10.21 -4.45 21.64
N ASN A 74 -11.18 -4.46 20.72
CA ASN A 74 -12.59 -4.38 21.07
C ASN A 74 -13.04 -5.60 21.92
N LEU A 75 -12.64 -6.81 21.54
CA LEU A 75 -12.89 -8.02 22.34
C LEU A 75 -12.28 -7.90 23.73
N LEU A 76 -11.01 -7.48 23.84
CA LEU A 76 -10.32 -7.31 25.12
C LEU A 76 -10.95 -6.23 26.01
N ALA A 77 -11.50 -5.17 25.42
CA ALA A 77 -12.18 -4.09 26.15
C ALA A 77 -13.55 -4.52 26.70
N VAL A 78 -14.21 -5.51 26.09
CA VAL A 78 -15.52 -6.02 26.54
C VAL A 78 -15.41 -7.02 27.69
N LEU A 79 -14.29 -7.75 27.81
CA LEU A 79 -14.08 -8.74 28.88
C LEU A 79 -14.24 -8.17 30.31
N PRO A 80 -13.63 -7.01 30.68
CA PRO A 80 -13.80 -6.44 32.01
C PRO A 80 -15.21 -5.86 32.28
N LEU A 81 -15.97 -5.50 31.24
CA LEU A 81 -17.33 -4.96 31.41
C LEU A 81 -18.32 -5.99 32.00
N GLY A 82 -18.02 -7.29 31.91
CA GLY A 82 -18.81 -8.36 32.54
C GLY A 82 -18.74 -8.41 34.07
N MET A 83 -17.78 -7.72 34.70
CA MET A 83 -17.60 -7.70 36.17
C MET A 83 -18.36 -6.56 36.89
N GLY A 84 -19.23 -5.82 36.18
CA GLY A 84 -20.03 -4.72 36.73
C GLY A 84 -19.34 -3.35 36.67
N ALA A 85 -19.80 -2.39 37.49
CA ALA A 85 -19.39 -0.98 37.44
C ALA A 85 -17.86 -0.76 37.62
N LEU A 86 -17.17 -1.68 38.31
CA LEU A 86 -15.72 -1.61 38.53
C LEU A 86 -14.90 -1.91 37.26
N GLY A 87 -15.50 -2.56 36.26
CA GLY A 87 -14.88 -2.92 34.98
C GLY A 87 -14.75 -1.79 33.97
N TRP A 88 -15.42 -0.65 34.20
CA TRP A 88 -15.44 0.46 33.25
C TRP A 88 -14.11 1.20 33.13
N ILE A 89 -13.39 1.33 34.25
CA ILE A 89 -12.07 1.98 34.31
C ILE A 89 -11.03 1.24 33.45
N PRO A 90 -10.80 -0.08 33.65
CA PRO A 90 -9.87 -0.83 32.81
C PRO A 90 -10.36 -0.97 31.35
N ALA A 91 -11.67 -1.05 31.11
CA ALA A 91 -12.23 -1.13 29.76
C ALA A 91 -11.92 0.13 28.93
N ILE A 92 -12.14 1.33 29.49
CA ILE A 92 -11.80 2.60 28.82
C ILE A 92 -10.30 2.68 28.56
N LEU A 93 -9.47 2.27 29.52
CA LEU A 93 -8.02 2.33 29.40
C LEU A 93 -7.52 1.43 28.27
N ILE A 94 -7.98 0.18 28.22
CA ILE A 94 -7.62 -0.78 27.18
C ILE A 94 -8.11 -0.31 25.81
N PHE A 95 -9.33 0.24 25.74
CA PHE A 95 -9.88 0.75 24.49
C PHE A 95 -9.08 1.92 23.94
N LEU A 96 -8.78 2.92 24.77
CA LEU A 96 -8.07 4.13 24.36
C LEU A 96 -6.60 3.84 24.06
N LEU A 97 -5.91 3.14 24.96
CA LEU A 97 -4.50 2.81 24.81
C LEU A 97 -4.28 1.82 23.65
N GLY A 98 -5.14 0.81 23.53
CA GLY A 98 -5.08 -0.18 22.46
C GLY A 98 -5.28 0.44 21.09
N HIS A 99 -6.25 1.34 20.93
CA HIS A 99 -6.46 2.05 19.66
C HIS A 99 -5.36 3.07 19.38
N ALA A 100 -4.88 3.81 20.39
CA ALA A 100 -3.80 4.79 20.22
C ALA A 100 -2.49 4.12 19.76
N LEU A 101 -2.10 3.01 20.41
CA LEU A 101 -0.92 2.25 20.02
C LEU A 101 -1.08 1.61 18.63
N ASN A 102 -2.24 1.04 18.34
CA ASN A 102 -2.54 0.49 17.02
C ASN A 102 -2.42 1.57 15.92
N PHE A 103 -2.92 2.78 16.18
CA PHE A 103 -2.83 3.90 15.24
C PHE A 103 -1.37 4.30 14.97
N VAL A 104 -0.55 4.48 16.02
CA VAL A 104 0.85 4.90 15.88
C VAL A 104 1.66 3.87 15.10
N ILE A 105 1.51 2.58 15.41
CA ILE A 105 2.28 1.50 14.76
C ILE A 105 1.87 1.37 13.28
N ASN A 106 0.58 1.43 12.98
CA ASN A 106 0.12 1.35 11.58
C ASN A 106 0.51 2.59 10.78
N PHE A 107 0.45 3.78 11.38
CA PHE A 107 0.87 5.01 10.72
C PHE A 107 2.36 4.99 10.36
N LEU A 108 3.21 4.60 11.32
CA LEU A 108 4.65 4.50 11.11
C LEU A 108 4.99 3.38 10.10
N GLY A 109 4.32 2.23 10.19
CA GLY A 109 4.47 1.12 9.24
C GLY A 109 4.05 1.49 7.81
N ALA A 110 2.95 2.23 7.65
CA ALA A 110 2.47 2.70 6.35
C ALA A 110 3.46 3.70 5.73
N ALA A 111 3.96 4.65 6.51
CA ALA A 111 4.91 5.66 6.05
C ALA A 111 6.23 5.03 5.55
N VAL A 112 6.81 4.11 6.33
CA VAL A 112 8.07 3.45 5.95
C VAL A 112 7.88 2.51 4.75
N HIS A 113 6.78 1.76 4.70
CA HIS A 113 6.51 0.87 3.57
C HIS A 113 6.21 1.63 2.27
N GLY A 114 5.56 2.80 2.34
CA GLY A 114 5.33 3.68 1.20
C GLY A 114 6.62 4.24 0.60
N ILE A 115 7.52 4.77 1.42
CA ILE A 115 8.82 5.33 0.95
C ILE A 115 9.68 4.24 0.27
N ARG A 116 9.66 3.01 0.80
CA ARG A 116 10.38 1.89 0.18
C ARG A 116 9.85 1.57 -1.23
N LEU A 117 8.53 1.67 -1.42
CA LEU A 117 7.88 1.43 -2.73
C LEU A 117 8.21 2.55 -3.72
N GLU A 118 8.14 3.82 -3.31
CA GLU A 118 8.53 4.96 -4.17
C GLU A 118 9.97 4.84 -4.65
N TYR A 119 10.90 4.56 -3.74
CA TYR A 119 12.32 4.46 -4.08
C TYR A 119 12.65 3.25 -4.97
N ALA A 120 11.98 2.11 -4.76
CA ALA A 120 12.29 0.88 -5.49
C ALA A 120 11.61 0.81 -6.88
N GLU A 121 10.35 1.25 -6.99
CA GLU A 121 9.57 1.10 -8.24
C GLU A 121 9.49 2.38 -9.06
N PHE A 122 9.44 3.54 -8.42
CA PHE A 122 9.27 4.80 -9.15
C PHE A 122 10.61 5.33 -9.69
N PHE A 123 11.66 5.30 -8.88
CA PHE A 123 12.99 5.71 -9.35
C PHE A 123 13.59 4.74 -10.38
N SER A 124 13.34 3.43 -10.27
CA SER A 124 13.87 2.47 -11.26
C SER A 124 13.21 2.57 -12.64
N LYS A 125 11.96 3.08 -12.73
CA LYS A 125 11.23 3.24 -13.99
C LYS A 125 11.30 4.65 -14.58
N PHE A 126 11.43 5.70 -13.76
CA PHE A 126 11.37 7.10 -14.20
C PHE A 126 12.69 7.88 -14.05
N TYR A 127 13.70 7.34 -13.36
CA TYR A 127 15.00 7.98 -13.20
C TYR A 127 16.07 7.25 -14.01
N ALA A 128 16.39 7.78 -15.19
CA ALA A 128 17.59 7.38 -15.91
C ALA A 128 18.81 8.01 -15.22
N GLY A 129 19.51 7.23 -14.40
CA GLY A 129 20.74 7.70 -13.76
C GLY A 129 21.74 8.22 -14.80
N GLY A 130 22.15 9.49 -14.66
CA GLY A 130 23.05 10.13 -15.63
C GLY A 130 22.89 11.64 -15.82
N GLY A 131 22.05 12.34 -15.04
CA GLY A 131 21.98 13.80 -15.08
C GLY A 131 23.25 14.43 -14.50
N ALA A 132 23.89 15.34 -15.25
CA ALA A 132 25.00 16.15 -14.74
C ALA A 132 24.49 17.09 -13.64
N GLU A 133 25.18 17.12 -12.51
CA GLU A 133 24.89 18.06 -11.42
C GLU A 133 25.03 19.49 -11.95
N PHE A 134 23.96 20.28 -11.84
CA PHE A 134 23.98 21.67 -12.29
C PHE A 134 24.87 22.47 -11.34
N THR A 135 26.06 22.83 -11.79
CA THR A 135 26.93 23.77 -11.10
C THR A 135 26.53 25.20 -11.51
N PRO A 136 25.88 25.98 -10.64
CA PRO A 136 25.57 27.36 -10.94
C PRO A 136 26.87 28.15 -11.16
N PHE A 137 26.84 29.11 -12.09
CA PHE A 137 27.99 29.94 -12.40
C PHE A 137 28.28 30.89 -11.23
N GLU A 138 29.18 30.47 -10.32
CA GLU A 138 29.59 31.26 -9.17
C GLU A 138 30.75 32.19 -9.55
N MET A 139 30.48 33.49 -9.71
CA MET A 139 31.54 34.50 -9.76
C MET A 139 32.08 34.73 -8.34
N LYS A 140 33.19 34.07 -8.01
CA LYS A 140 34.02 34.50 -6.86
C LYS A 140 34.53 35.92 -7.12
N ARG A 141 33.94 36.90 -6.43
CA ARG A 141 34.51 38.25 -6.36
C ARG A 141 35.67 38.22 -5.35
N GLU A 142 36.87 37.94 -5.83
CA GLU A 142 38.08 38.26 -5.08
C GLU A 142 38.43 39.73 -5.33
N VAL A 143 38.45 40.50 -4.22
CA VAL A 143 39.03 41.84 -4.08
C VAL A 143 38.20 43.01 -4.62
N THR A 144 37.40 43.60 -3.73
CA THR A 144 37.24 45.07 -3.66
C THR A 144 37.11 45.51 -2.20
N GLU A 145 38.09 45.14 -1.38
CA GLU A 145 38.32 45.77 -0.07
C GLU A 145 39.70 46.43 -0.06
N ASN A 146 39.84 47.43 -0.93
CA ASN A 146 40.79 48.51 -0.73
C ASN A 146 40.37 49.67 -1.62
N ILE A 147 40.57 50.90 -1.16
CA ILE A 147 40.10 52.16 -1.75
C ILE A 147 38.68 52.57 -1.30
N LYS A 148 38.50 52.86 -0.01
CA LYS A 148 37.82 54.11 0.41
C LYS A 148 38.06 54.47 1.89
N LYS A 149 39.18 55.12 2.16
CA LYS A 149 39.29 56.10 3.26
C LYS A 149 40.50 57.00 3.00
N ILE A 150 40.27 58.01 2.15
CA ILE A 150 40.97 59.30 2.19
C ILE A 150 40.08 60.20 3.03
#